data_AF-A0A8D8JLW2-F1
#
_entry.id   AF-A0A8D8JLW2-F1
#
_cell.length_a   1.000
_cell.length_b   1.000
_cell.length_c   1.000
_cell.angle_alpha   90.00
_cell.angle_beta   90.00
_cell.angle_gamma   90.00
#
_symmetry.space_group_name_H-M   'P 1'
#
loop_
_entity.id
_entity.type
_entity.pdbx_description
1 polymer ?
#
loop_
_entity_poly.entity_id
_entity_poly.type
_entity_poly.pdbx_seq_one_letter_code
_entity_poly.pdbx_strand_id
1 'polypeptide(L)'
;MDLWNQKDLVPPALATYKCKSKSCKSEIRALVSTLSEAIQYFESLGSFDQAAAYLSRFTTRWNARFYNMHGFRLLKRLNQALVRFRSVDIVRILTNVFSTLPDGNYLEPVVELPTRGNVDYLLVRLQGVAKLFCRIVVLAKEAARYYVRFMSSGYFFNLSTMFLCLQAEIWFKSREICRQTVQFFNKLVTLREFLDPGASGWPSNDGLCLPEQLCTWLGDDWTNEIIASEDQSKELNLRSGTNLFVLLTGEPTDLSTTKKVDKQIAAKLATNDNQPVQSIPKALLMQRISAVADLGEAVSRKAALPKRTPVKKSPTSDGLNAVKSKFDVKNFLDEEKRKRREDPQQALSKNVMAGQFGVFVNGIYRDMNRLPTMEFVQEFKQGWKKMIEVKKGKAKQKK
;
A
#
# COMPACT_ATOMS: atom_id res chain seq x y z
N MET A 1 3.65 25.74 -7.36
CA MET A 1 3.05 24.54 -6.73
C MET A 1 2.38 24.98 -5.45
N ASP A 2 1.11 24.65 -5.26
CA ASP A 2 0.35 25.05 -4.09
C ASP A 2 0.95 24.51 -2.78
N LEU A 3 0.98 25.36 -1.75
CA LEU A 3 1.61 25.08 -0.45
C LEU A 3 1.02 23.83 0.24
N TRP A 4 -0.28 23.56 0.08
CA TRP A 4 -0.98 22.45 0.72
C TRP A 4 -0.46 21.06 0.28
N ASN A 5 0.12 20.96 -0.93
CA ASN A 5 0.62 19.69 -1.48
C ASN A 5 2.12 19.46 -1.19
N GLN A 6 2.77 20.39 -0.49
CA GLN A 6 4.18 20.25 -0.12
C GLN A 6 4.32 19.37 1.12
N LYS A 7 4.97 18.22 0.95
CA LYS A 7 5.22 17.28 2.06
C LYS A 7 6.05 17.94 3.15
N ASP A 8 7.21 18.46 2.77
CA ASP A 8 8.22 19.01 3.68
C ASP A 8 8.07 20.53 3.86
N LEU A 9 6.82 21.00 3.99
CA LEU A 9 6.55 22.42 4.29
C LEU A 9 7.08 22.77 5.68
N VAL A 10 8.02 23.71 5.71
CA VAL A 10 8.69 24.18 6.94
C VAL A 10 7.68 24.99 7.77
N PRO A 11 7.48 24.64 9.05
CA PRO A 11 6.59 25.40 9.93
C PRO A 11 7.18 26.80 10.20
N PRO A 12 6.32 27.80 10.43
CA PRO A 12 6.78 29.09 10.95
C PRO A 12 7.43 28.93 12.32
N ALA A 13 8.29 29.88 12.69
CA ALA A 13 8.76 29.97 14.05
C ALA A 13 7.56 30.23 14.98
N LEU A 14 7.50 29.50 16.11
CA LEU A 14 6.45 29.69 17.11
C LEU A 14 6.63 31.08 17.75
N ALA A 15 5.98 32.07 17.17
CA ALA A 15 5.94 33.44 17.67
C ALA A 15 4.58 33.73 18.32
N THR A 16 4.63 34.42 19.45
CA THR A 16 3.46 34.95 20.15
C THR A 16 3.45 36.47 20.09
N TYR A 17 2.27 37.07 20.16
CA TYR A 17 2.08 38.52 20.28
C TYR A 17 1.16 38.83 21.45
N LYS A 18 1.32 40.02 22.03
CA LYS A 18 0.53 40.46 23.18
C LYS A 18 -0.74 41.17 22.71
N CYS A 19 -1.89 40.68 23.14
CA CYS A 19 -3.21 41.23 22.83
C CYS A 19 -3.94 41.66 24.12
N LYS A 20 -4.69 42.77 24.06
CA LYS A 20 -5.53 43.21 25.18
C LYS A 20 -6.82 42.37 25.20
N SER A 21 -7.02 41.58 26.24
CA SER A 21 -8.12 40.60 26.31
C SER A 21 -9.53 41.21 26.24
N LYS A 22 -9.70 42.47 26.68
CA LYS A 22 -11.02 43.12 26.80
C LYS A 22 -11.80 43.20 25.49
N SER A 23 -11.12 43.36 24.35
CA SER A 23 -11.78 43.56 23.06
C SER A 23 -12.10 42.25 22.33
N CYS A 24 -11.49 41.13 22.72
CA CYS A 24 -11.42 39.93 21.88
C CYS A 24 -11.64 38.62 22.67
N LYS A 25 -12.39 38.71 23.76
CA LYS A 25 -12.60 37.60 24.71
C LYS A 25 -13.39 36.44 24.08
N SER A 26 -14.36 36.75 23.23
CA SER A 26 -15.20 35.77 22.52
C SER A 26 -14.38 34.95 21.53
N GLU A 27 -13.52 35.61 20.77
CA GLU A 27 -12.71 35.04 19.70
C GLU A 27 -11.63 34.13 20.27
N ILE A 28 -10.98 34.56 21.36
CA ILE A 28 -9.99 33.73 22.08
C ILE A 28 -10.62 32.45 22.61
N ARG A 29 -11.80 32.55 23.24
CA ARG A 29 -12.52 31.37 23.73
C ARG A 29 -12.96 30.45 22.59
N ALA A 30 -13.44 31.00 21.49
CA ALA A 30 -13.81 30.24 20.31
C ALA A 30 -12.61 29.50 19.71
N LEU A 31 -11.44 30.14 19.67
CA LEU A 31 -10.19 29.54 19.21
C LEU A 31 -9.73 28.39 20.12
N VAL A 32 -9.72 28.62 21.44
CA VAL A 32 -9.37 27.58 22.44
C VAL A 32 -10.34 26.40 22.35
N SER A 33 -11.65 26.65 22.29
CA SER A 33 -12.67 25.60 22.16
C SER A 33 -12.46 24.80 20.88
N THR A 34 -12.29 25.47 19.74
CA THR A 34 -12.15 24.82 18.44
C THR A 34 -10.89 23.96 18.37
N LEU A 35 -9.76 24.44 18.90
CA LEU A 35 -8.52 23.68 18.93
C LEU A 35 -8.58 22.51 19.91
N SER A 36 -9.18 22.69 21.09
CA SER A 36 -9.39 21.61 22.06
C SER A 36 -10.30 20.52 21.48
N GLU A 37 -11.41 20.89 20.85
CA GLU A 37 -12.32 19.97 20.15
C GLU A 37 -11.57 19.22 19.05
N ALA A 38 -10.76 19.92 18.25
CA ALA A 38 -9.99 19.29 17.18
C ALA A 38 -8.95 18.30 17.71
N ILE A 39 -8.20 18.66 18.76
CA ILE A 39 -7.21 17.76 19.40
C ILE A 39 -7.90 16.50 19.91
N GLN A 40 -8.96 16.64 20.70
CA GLN A 40 -9.72 15.51 21.24
C GLN A 40 -10.26 14.62 20.12
N TYR A 41 -10.78 15.22 19.05
CA TYR A 41 -11.27 14.48 17.90
C TYR A 41 -10.16 13.67 17.22
N PHE A 42 -9.03 14.29 16.88
CA PHE A 42 -7.95 13.59 16.18
C PHE A 42 -7.25 12.54 17.06
N GLU A 43 -7.21 12.72 18.38
CA GLU A 43 -6.72 11.70 19.33
C GLU A 43 -7.69 10.51 19.45
N SER A 44 -9.00 10.75 19.29
CA SER A 44 -10.02 9.68 19.33
C SER A 44 -10.01 8.72 18.13
N LEU A 45 -9.14 8.96 17.13
CA LEU A 45 -9.07 8.19 15.89
C LEU A 45 -8.42 6.80 16.04
N GLY A 46 -8.23 6.28 17.26
CA GLY A 46 -7.57 4.99 17.51
C GLY A 46 -8.14 3.81 16.72
N SER A 47 -9.46 3.76 16.50
CA SER A 47 -10.09 2.73 15.66
C SER A 47 -9.73 2.85 14.17
N PHE A 48 -9.61 4.09 13.66
CA PHE A 48 -9.15 4.32 12.29
C PHE A 48 -7.68 3.94 12.12
N ASP A 49 -6.83 4.31 13.08
CA ASP A 49 -5.41 3.94 13.09
C ASP A 49 -5.23 2.42 13.13
N GLN A 50 -6.08 1.71 13.86
CA GLN A 50 -6.09 0.25 13.89
C GLN A 50 -6.41 -0.33 12.50
N ALA A 51 -7.44 0.17 11.82
CA ALA A 51 -7.78 -0.24 10.46
C ALA A 51 -6.64 0.06 9.46
N ALA A 52 -6.02 1.23 9.55
CA ALA A 52 -4.86 1.59 8.73
C ALA A 52 -3.66 0.66 8.98
N ALA A 53 -3.39 0.32 10.23
CA ALA A 53 -2.33 -0.61 10.61
C ALA A 53 -2.59 -2.03 10.08
N TYR A 54 -3.84 -2.50 10.12
CA TYR A 54 -4.21 -3.76 9.48
C TYR A 54 -3.93 -3.73 7.99
N LEU A 55 -4.30 -2.66 7.28
CA LEU A 55 -4.04 -2.54 5.85
C LEU A 55 -2.53 -2.55 5.53
N SER A 56 -1.71 -1.87 6.33
CA SER A 56 -0.24 -1.92 6.23
C SER A 56 0.31 -3.34 6.40
N ARG A 57 -0.16 -4.08 7.41
CA ARG A 57 0.25 -5.47 7.64
C ARG A 57 -0.19 -6.38 6.48
N PHE A 58 -1.40 -6.18 5.97
CA PHE A 58 -1.91 -6.97 4.85
C PHE A 58 -1.14 -6.71 3.55
N THR A 59 -0.91 -5.45 3.21
CA THR A 59 -0.14 -5.10 2.01
C THR A 59 1.30 -5.62 2.07
N THR A 60 1.88 -5.73 3.27
CA THR A 60 3.20 -6.35 3.45
C THR A 60 3.14 -7.87 3.32
N ARG A 61 2.25 -8.53 4.08
CA ARG A 61 2.12 -10.00 4.13
C ARG A 61 1.82 -10.60 2.76
N TRP A 62 0.93 -9.96 2.00
CA TRP A 62 0.43 -10.50 0.75
C TRP A 62 1.16 -9.96 -0.49
N ASN A 63 2.24 -9.20 -0.28
CA ASN A 63 2.98 -8.55 -1.36
C ASN A 63 3.44 -9.54 -2.43
N ALA A 64 4.13 -10.60 -2.02
CA ALA A 64 4.68 -11.59 -2.95
C ALA A 64 3.60 -12.32 -3.75
N ARG A 65 2.40 -12.50 -3.18
CA ARG A 65 1.32 -13.29 -3.79
C ARG A 65 0.50 -12.51 -4.81
N PHE A 66 0.23 -11.23 -4.53
CA PHE A 66 -0.71 -10.43 -5.32
C PHE A 66 -0.08 -9.20 -5.97
N TYR A 67 1.26 -9.10 -6.04
CA TYR A 67 1.94 -7.89 -6.55
C TYR A 67 1.47 -7.43 -7.95
N ASN A 68 1.12 -8.36 -8.84
CA ASN A 68 0.64 -8.06 -10.19
C ASN A 68 -0.86 -7.74 -10.27
N MET A 69 -1.64 -8.03 -9.22
CA MET A 69 -3.09 -7.81 -9.24
C MET A 69 -3.41 -6.32 -9.18
N HIS A 70 -4.38 -5.89 -9.99
CA HIS A 70 -4.80 -4.49 -10.03
C HIS A 70 -5.36 -4.02 -8.69
N GLY A 71 -6.25 -4.79 -8.05
CA GLY A 71 -6.78 -4.46 -6.72
C GLY A 71 -5.70 -4.34 -5.66
N PHE A 72 -4.66 -5.16 -5.74
CA PHE A 72 -3.56 -5.08 -4.79
C PHE A 72 -2.68 -3.83 -5.00
N ARG A 73 -2.51 -3.37 -6.24
CA ARG A 73 -1.89 -2.06 -6.53
C ARG A 73 -2.72 -0.90 -5.97
N LEU A 74 -4.06 -0.99 -6.03
CA LEU A 74 -4.95 -0.02 -5.38
C LEU A 74 -4.78 -0.02 -3.86
N LEU A 75 -4.74 -1.20 -3.22
CA LEU A 75 -4.47 -1.31 -1.78
C LEU A 75 -3.13 -0.69 -1.38
N LYS A 76 -2.07 -0.88 -2.19
CA LYS A 76 -0.77 -0.23 -1.94
C LYS A 76 -0.86 1.29 -2.00
N ARG A 77 -1.58 1.84 -2.98
CA ARG A 77 -1.78 3.29 -3.11
C ARG A 77 -2.59 3.85 -1.93
N LEU A 78 -3.62 3.13 -1.51
CA LEU A 78 -4.39 3.47 -0.31
C LEU A 78 -3.49 3.46 0.92
N ASN A 79 -2.67 2.41 1.09
CA ASN A 79 -1.73 2.33 2.21
C ASN A 79 -0.73 3.48 2.21
N GLN A 80 -0.20 3.85 1.03
CA GLN A 80 0.68 5.02 0.90
C GLN A 80 -0.02 6.32 1.31
N ALA A 81 -1.30 6.49 0.97
CA ALA A 81 -2.08 7.65 1.37
C ALA A 81 -2.30 7.70 2.90
N LEU A 82 -2.59 6.57 3.53
CA LEU A 82 -2.74 6.46 4.98
C LEU A 82 -1.42 6.74 5.72
N VAL A 83 -0.30 6.19 5.23
CA VAL A 83 1.02 6.48 5.78
C VAL A 83 1.38 7.96 5.64
N ARG A 84 1.00 8.59 4.52
CA ARG A 84 1.15 10.04 4.34
C ARG A 84 0.36 10.82 5.38
N PHE A 85 -0.90 10.44 5.64
CA PHE A 85 -1.71 11.07 6.68
C PHE A 85 -1.04 10.97 8.05
N ARG A 86 -0.59 9.77 8.42
CA ARG A 86 0.12 9.54 9.68
C ARG A 86 1.40 10.39 9.79
N SER A 87 2.11 10.62 8.68
CA SER A 87 3.33 11.43 8.66
C SER A 87 3.10 12.94 8.81
N VAL A 88 1.90 13.45 8.55
CA VAL A 88 1.56 14.87 8.77
C VAL A 88 1.55 15.20 10.26
N ASP A 89 1.14 14.24 11.10
CA ASP A 89 1.03 14.38 12.56
C ASP A 89 0.25 15.65 12.96
N ILE A 90 -1.02 15.69 12.54
CA ILE A 90 -1.90 16.85 12.76
C ILE A 90 -2.11 17.17 14.23
N VAL A 91 -2.12 16.16 15.11
CA VAL A 91 -2.28 16.33 16.55
C VAL A 91 -1.12 17.16 17.09
N ARG A 92 0.12 16.80 16.76
CA ARG A 92 1.30 17.60 17.16
C ARG A 92 1.22 19.05 16.67
N ILE A 93 0.76 19.28 15.44
CA ILE A 93 0.61 20.64 14.90
C ILE A 93 -0.44 21.42 15.68
N LEU A 94 -1.59 20.81 15.97
CA LEU A 94 -2.65 21.42 16.78
C LEU A 94 -2.16 21.72 18.21
N THR A 95 -1.49 20.76 18.85
CA THR A 95 -0.94 20.92 20.21
C THR A 95 0.10 22.04 20.28
N ASN A 96 0.95 22.18 19.27
CA ASN A 96 1.94 23.26 19.21
C ASN A 96 1.24 24.63 19.17
N VAL A 97 0.21 24.80 18.36
CA VAL A 97 -0.57 26.06 18.32
C VAL A 97 -1.32 26.26 19.64
N PHE A 98 -1.95 25.21 20.16
CA PHE A 98 -2.70 25.25 21.41
C PHE A 98 -1.83 25.62 22.62
N SER A 99 -0.58 25.15 22.67
CA SER A 99 0.36 25.45 23.75
C SER A 99 0.72 26.93 23.90
N THR A 100 0.45 27.73 22.86
CA THR A 100 0.68 29.19 22.87
C THR A 100 -0.53 29.99 23.35
N LEU A 101 -1.66 29.33 23.60
CA LEU A 101 -2.89 29.98 24.03
C LEU A 101 -3.00 30.00 25.56
N PRO A 102 -3.66 31.03 26.13
CA PRO A 102 -3.95 31.08 27.55
C PRO A 102 -4.96 30.00 27.95
N ASP A 103 -5.00 29.69 29.25
CA ASP A 103 -6.07 28.86 29.81
C ASP A 103 -7.43 29.54 29.64
N GLY A 104 -8.37 28.85 28.99
CA GLY A 104 -9.68 29.41 28.60
C GLY A 104 -10.55 29.91 29.75
N ASN A 105 -10.25 29.49 30.99
CA ASN A 105 -10.98 29.86 32.20
C ASN A 105 -10.49 31.17 32.85
N TYR A 106 -9.23 31.57 32.61
CA TYR A 106 -8.64 32.76 33.22
C TYR A 106 -7.92 33.59 32.16
N LEU A 107 -8.58 34.67 31.71
CA LEU A 107 -8.01 35.58 30.73
C LEU A 107 -7.46 36.81 31.46
N GLU A 108 -6.14 36.90 31.50
CA GLU A 108 -5.41 38.08 31.98
C GLU A 108 -5.75 39.32 31.14
N PRO A 109 -5.54 40.55 31.67
CA PRO A 109 -5.79 41.77 30.92
C PRO A 109 -4.96 41.88 29.63
N VAL A 110 -3.78 41.27 29.60
CA VAL A 110 -2.91 41.11 28.43
C VAL A 110 -2.63 39.62 28.27
N VAL A 111 -2.89 39.10 27.09
CA VAL A 111 -2.77 37.67 26.76
C VAL A 111 -1.78 37.51 25.62
N GLU A 112 -0.99 36.44 25.67
CA GLU A 112 -0.16 36.01 24.55
C GLU A 112 -0.98 35.11 23.61
N LEU A 113 -0.97 35.46 22.32
CA LEU A 113 -1.69 34.73 21.28
C LEU A 113 -0.72 34.28 20.18
N PRO A 114 -1.02 33.15 19.50
CA PRO A 114 -0.25 32.74 18.33
C PRO A 114 -0.36 33.78 17.22
N THR A 115 0.76 34.06 16.56
CA THR A 115 0.74 34.84 15.32
C THR A 115 -0.12 34.19 14.24
N ARG A 116 -0.65 35.00 13.32
CA ARG A 116 -1.45 34.52 12.17
C ARG A 116 -0.70 33.48 11.35
N GLY A 117 0.63 33.61 11.20
CA GLY A 117 1.45 32.63 10.49
C GLY A 117 1.33 31.21 11.05
N ASN A 118 1.27 31.04 12.37
CA ASN A 118 1.10 29.73 13.01
C ASN A 118 -0.25 29.09 12.66
N VAL A 119 -1.31 29.90 12.64
CA VAL A 119 -2.66 29.45 12.28
C VAL A 119 -2.78 29.22 10.78
N ASP A 120 -2.16 30.04 9.95
CA ASP A 120 -2.10 29.85 8.49
C ASP A 120 -1.41 28.54 8.14
N TYR A 121 -0.33 28.18 8.84
CA TYR A 121 0.32 26.89 8.67
C TYR A 121 -0.61 25.73 9.03
N LEU A 122 -1.32 25.82 10.16
CA LEU A 122 -2.32 24.84 10.55
C LEU A 122 -3.43 24.70 9.49
N LEU A 123 -3.97 25.82 9.00
CA LEU A 123 -5.01 25.85 7.97
C LEU A 123 -4.55 25.18 6.67
N VAL A 124 -3.33 25.49 6.19
CA VAL A 124 -2.75 24.84 5.01
C VAL A 124 -2.59 23.33 5.22
N ARG A 125 -2.23 22.89 6.42
CA ARG A 125 -2.11 21.47 6.75
C ARG A 125 -3.48 20.78 6.81
N LEU A 126 -4.50 21.43 7.39
CA LEU A 126 -5.88 20.93 7.37
C LEU A 126 -6.44 20.83 5.95
N GLN A 127 -6.15 21.80 5.08
CA GLN A 127 -6.49 21.75 3.65
C GLN A 127 -5.86 20.54 2.97
N GLY A 128 -4.57 20.29 3.19
CA GLY A 128 -3.87 19.11 2.66
C GLY A 128 -4.43 17.80 3.20
N VAL A 129 -4.77 17.75 4.49
CA VAL A 129 -5.40 16.59 5.13
C VAL A 129 -6.78 16.30 4.51
N ALA A 130 -7.63 17.30 4.32
CA ALA A 130 -8.94 17.11 3.70
C ALA A 130 -8.82 16.56 2.28
N LYS A 131 -7.92 17.12 1.45
CA LYS A 131 -7.68 16.61 0.09
C LYS A 131 -7.14 15.19 0.09
N LEU A 132 -6.27 14.86 1.04
CA LEU A 132 -5.74 13.51 1.23
C LEU A 132 -6.87 12.52 1.59
N PHE A 133 -7.81 12.91 2.44
CA PHE A 133 -8.96 12.07 2.78
C PHE A 133 -9.91 11.87 1.60
N CYS A 134 -10.17 12.88 0.77
CA CYS A 134 -10.90 12.67 -0.50
C CYS A 134 -10.22 11.60 -1.36
N ARG A 135 -8.88 11.64 -1.46
CA ARG A 135 -8.11 10.62 -2.19
C ARG A 135 -8.21 9.23 -1.55
N ILE A 136 -8.16 9.13 -0.23
CA ILE A 136 -8.31 7.88 0.52
C ILE A 136 -9.69 7.26 0.25
N VAL A 137 -10.75 8.06 0.30
CA VAL A 137 -12.14 7.64 0.03
C VAL A 137 -12.27 7.05 -1.38
N VAL A 138 -11.77 7.76 -2.41
CA VAL A 138 -11.80 7.27 -3.79
C VAL A 138 -11.04 5.95 -3.94
N LEU A 139 -9.83 5.86 -3.39
CA LEU A 139 -9.00 4.65 -3.49
C LEU A 139 -9.64 3.46 -2.77
N ALA A 140 -10.24 3.67 -1.60
CA ALA A 140 -10.94 2.62 -0.87
C ALA A 140 -12.16 2.11 -1.66
N LYS A 141 -12.93 3.01 -2.28
CA LYS A 141 -14.08 2.68 -3.13
C LYS A 141 -13.67 1.92 -4.39
N GLU A 142 -12.60 2.35 -5.07
CA GLU A 142 -12.06 1.63 -6.24
C GLU A 142 -11.55 0.24 -5.87
N ALA A 143 -10.82 0.12 -4.75
CA ALA A 143 -10.35 -1.17 -4.25
C ALA A 143 -11.52 -2.09 -3.89
N ALA A 144 -12.55 -1.56 -3.21
CA ALA A 144 -13.76 -2.31 -2.88
C ALA A 144 -14.46 -2.83 -4.13
N ARG A 145 -14.71 -1.97 -5.14
CA ARG A 145 -15.31 -2.37 -6.43
C ARG A 145 -14.53 -3.50 -7.11
N TYR A 146 -13.20 -3.46 -7.06
CA TYR A 146 -12.38 -4.54 -7.58
C TYR A 146 -12.61 -5.84 -6.82
N TYR A 147 -12.57 -5.83 -5.49
CA TYR A 147 -12.75 -7.05 -4.69
C TYR A 147 -14.17 -7.61 -4.77
N VAL A 148 -15.20 -6.79 -4.94
CA VAL A 148 -16.57 -7.25 -5.22
C VAL A 148 -16.60 -8.03 -6.55
N ARG A 149 -16.01 -7.49 -7.61
CA ARG A 149 -15.88 -8.18 -8.91
C ARG A 149 -15.00 -9.43 -8.84
N PHE A 150 -13.98 -9.41 -8.00
CA PHE A 150 -13.09 -10.55 -7.82
C PHE A 150 -13.81 -11.68 -7.07
N MET A 151 -14.62 -11.35 -6.06
CA MET A 151 -15.45 -12.33 -5.34
C MET A 151 -16.50 -12.98 -6.23
N SER A 152 -17.08 -12.25 -7.20
CA SER A 152 -18.03 -12.85 -8.15
C SER A 152 -17.39 -13.91 -9.05
N SER A 153 -16.06 -14.00 -9.09
CA SER A 153 -15.34 -15.06 -9.80
C SER A 153 -15.13 -16.32 -8.95
N GLY A 154 -15.56 -16.34 -7.68
CA GLY A 154 -15.46 -17.48 -6.75
C GLY A 154 -14.07 -17.73 -6.15
N TYR A 155 -13.03 -17.02 -6.60
CA TYR A 155 -11.66 -17.19 -6.10
C TYR A 155 -11.39 -16.35 -4.85
N PHE A 156 -10.66 -16.94 -3.88
CA PHE A 156 -10.19 -16.26 -2.66
C PHE A 156 -11.29 -15.49 -1.92
N PHE A 157 -12.49 -16.06 -1.84
CA PHE A 157 -13.65 -15.43 -1.23
C PHE A 157 -13.33 -14.89 0.17
N ASN A 158 -12.88 -15.76 1.09
CA ASN A 158 -12.55 -15.39 2.48
C ASN A 158 -11.57 -14.20 2.58
N LEU A 159 -10.54 -14.19 1.74
CA LEU A 159 -9.55 -13.11 1.76
C LEU A 159 -10.13 -11.81 1.20
N SER A 160 -10.91 -11.92 0.14
CA SER A 160 -11.54 -10.77 -0.54
C SER A 160 -12.63 -10.15 0.33
N THR A 161 -13.37 -10.96 1.10
CA THR A 161 -14.33 -10.49 2.11
C THR A 161 -13.61 -9.70 3.20
N MET A 162 -12.51 -10.23 3.74
CA MET A 162 -11.70 -9.51 4.74
C MET A 162 -11.14 -8.18 4.20
N PHE A 163 -10.66 -8.17 2.94
CA PHE A 163 -10.24 -6.92 2.31
C PHE A 163 -11.40 -5.94 2.15
N LEU A 164 -12.56 -6.42 1.71
CA LEU A 164 -13.74 -5.59 1.54
C LEU A 164 -14.19 -4.96 2.88
N CYS A 165 -14.26 -5.75 3.96
CA CYS A 165 -14.57 -5.24 5.30
C CYS A 165 -13.63 -4.10 5.71
N LEU A 166 -12.32 -4.29 5.50
CA LEU A 166 -11.33 -3.28 5.84
C LEU A 166 -11.44 -2.03 4.96
N GLN A 167 -11.72 -2.19 3.67
CA GLN A 167 -11.95 -1.05 2.77
C GLN A 167 -13.19 -0.26 3.17
N ALA A 168 -14.27 -0.95 3.55
CA ALA A 168 -15.52 -0.34 3.99
C ALA A 168 -15.31 0.48 5.27
N GLU A 169 -14.60 -0.07 6.25
CA GLU A 169 -14.29 0.63 7.50
C GLU A 169 -13.43 1.88 7.26
N ILE A 170 -12.36 1.76 6.47
CA ILE A 170 -11.50 2.90 6.12
C ILE A 170 -12.32 3.94 5.37
N TRP A 171 -13.12 3.54 4.39
CA TRP A 171 -13.96 4.44 3.60
C TRP A 171 -14.94 5.23 4.47
N PHE A 172 -15.68 4.53 5.34
CA PHE A 172 -16.68 5.13 6.22
C PHE A 172 -16.03 6.16 7.16
N LYS A 173 -14.97 5.76 7.88
CA LYS A 173 -14.26 6.64 8.81
C LYS A 173 -13.59 7.80 8.10
N SER A 174 -13.01 7.58 6.92
CA SER A 174 -12.35 8.64 6.13
C SER A 174 -13.29 9.75 5.70
N ARG A 175 -14.55 9.42 5.37
CA ARG A 175 -15.57 10.43 5.04
C ARG A 175 -15.87 11.30 6.25
N GLU A 176 -16.05 10.68 7.42
CA GLU A 176 -16.34 11.42 8.64
C GLU A 176 -15.16 12.30 9.06
N ILE A 177 -13.93 11.79 9.01
CA ILE A 177 -12.72 12.58 9.30
C ILE A 177 -12.61 13.77 8.35
N CYS A 178 -12.90 13.59 7.06
CA CYS A 178 -12.90 14.69 6.10
C CYS A 178 -13.93 15.76 6.47
N ARG A 179 -15.15 15.37 6.86
CA ARG A 179 -16.21 16.31 7.27
C ARG A 179 -15.80 17.12 8.50
N GLN A 180 -15.28 16.45 9.52
CA GLN A 180 -14.82 17.11 10.74
C GLN A 180 -13.63 18.05 10.45
N THR A 181 -12.69 17.62 9.60
CA THR A 181 -11.57 18.47 9.14
C THR A 181 -12.07 19.75 8.46
N VAL A 182 -13.07 19.65 7.58
CA VAL A 182 -13.70 20.81 6.92
C VAL A 182 -14.39 21.73 7.93
N GLN A 183 -15.09 21.17 8.92
CA GLN A 183 -15.72 21.97 9.97
C GLN A 183 -14.69 22.74 10.80
N PHE A 184 -13.62 22.08 11.24
CA PHE A 184 -12.54 22.75 11.99
C PHE A 184 -11.84 23.82 11.15
N PHE A 185 -11.55 23.53 9.88
CA PHE A 185 -10.97 24.53 8.98
C PHE A 185 -11.86 25.77 8.86
N ASN A 186 -13.16 25.58 8.60
CA ASN A 186 -14.10 26.69 8.43
C ASN A 186 -14.29 27.50 9.71
N LYS A 187 -14.21 26.88 10.90
CA LYS A 187 -14.21 27.59 12.19
C LYS A 187 -12.91 28.38 12.41
N LEU A 188 -11.77 27.82 12.03
CA LEU A 188 -10.47 28.45 12.25
C LEU A 188 -10.18 29.59 11.26
N VAL A 189 -10.66 29.48 10.01
CA VAL A 189 -10.43 30.50 8.98
C VAL A 189 -11.17 31.81 9.29
N THR A 190 -12.35 31.74 9.93
CA THR A 190 -13.07 32.95 10.37
C THR A 190 -12.37 33.65 11.53
N LEU A 191 -11.70 32.89 12.41
CA LEU A 191 -10.92 33.42 13.52
C LEU A 191 -9.55 33.98 13.11
N ARG A 192 -9.14 33.75 11.86
CA ARG A 192 -7.85 34.19 11.30
C ARG A 192 -7.72 35.71 11.26
N GLU A 193 -8.78 36.43 10.94
CA GLU A 193 -8.76 37.90 10.74
C GLU A 193 -8.46 38.67 12.03
N PHE A 194 -8.78 38.06 13.17
CA PHE A 194 -8.50 38.60 14.49
C PHE A 194 -7.00 38.55 14.85
N LEU A 195 -6.22 37.67 14.22
CA LEU A 195 -4.83 37.43 14.59
C LEU A 195 -3.86 38.40 13.90
N ASP A 196 -2.85 38.85 14.65
CA ASP A 196 -1.83 39.74 14.11
C ASP A 196 -0.93 38.99 13.09
N PRO A 197 -0.69 39.54 11.89
CA PRO A 197 0.20 38.95 10.88
C PRO A 197 1.62 38.66 11.40
N GLY A 198 2.08 39.37 12.43
CA GLY A 198 3.42 39.19 13.00
C GLY A 198 4.54 39.65 12.07
N ALA A 199 5.77 39.72 12.61
CA ALA A 199 6.95 40.15 11.85
C ALA A 199 7.50 39.08 10.90
N SER A 200 7.22 37.80 11.17
CA SER A 200 7.51 36.70 10.26
C SER A 200 6.34 36.57 9.28
N GLY A 201 6.40 37.27 8.15
CA GLY A 201 5.44 37.12 7.05
C GLY A 201 5.50 35.71 6.45
N TRP A 202 4.99 34.72 7.19
CA TRP A 202 4.89 33.34 6.76
C TRP A 202 3.52 33.15 6.07
N PRO A 203 3.48 32.59 4.86
CA PRO A 203 4.61 32.09 4.07
C PRO A 203 5.44 33.23 3.44
N SER A 204 6.75 33.01 3.30
CA SER A 204 7.68 33.96 2.67
C SER A 204 7.44 34.20 1.17
N ASN A 205 6.44 33.53 0.58
CA ASN A 205 6.04 33.68 -0.81
C ASN A 205 4.58 34.18 -0.85
N ASP A 206 4.30 35.21 -1.65
CA ASP A 206 3.01 35.89 -1.83
C ASP A 206 1.84 35.03 -2.39
N GLY A 207 1.92 33.70 -2.29
CA GLY A 207 1.02 32.73 -2.91
C GLY A 207 0.06 32.00 -1.96
N LEU A 208 -0.23 32.53 -0.77
CA LEU A 208 -1.15 31.88 0.17
C LEU A 208 -2.62 32.08 -0.24
N CYS A 209 -3.12 31.21 -1.13
CA CYS A 209 -4.55 31.14 -1.44
C CYS A 209 -5.27 30.17 -0.47
N LEU A 210 -5.70 30.69 0.67
CA LEU A 210 -6.61 29.98 1.58
C LEU A 210 -8.05 30.18 1.11
N PRO A 211 -8.83 29.10 0.90
CA PRO A 211 -10.24 29.25 0.57
C PRO A 211 -11.04 29.72 1.79
N GLU A 212 -12.08 30.53 1.58
CA GLU A 212 -13.02 30.93 2.63
C GLU A 212 -13.79 29.74 3.19
N GLN A 213 -14.12 28.77 2.32
CA GLN A 213 -14.79 27.53 2.68
C GLN A 213 -14.07 26.35 2.03
N LEU A 214 -13.68 25.37 2.85
CA LEU A 214 -12.92 24.23 2.33
C LEU A 214 -13.79 23.29 1.47
N CYS A 215 -15.09 23.22 1.74
CA CYS A 215 -16.03 22.40 0.97
C CYS A 215 -16.16 22.87 -0.49
N THR A 216 -16.23 24.18 -0.74
CA THR A 216 -16.33 24.74 -2.10
C THR A 216 -15.02 24.55 -2.86
N TRP A 217 -13.88 24.70 -2.18
CA TRP A 217 -12.57 24.45 -2.76
C TRP A 217 -12.34 22.98 -3.16
N LEU A 218 -12.85 22.04 -2.36
CA LEU A 218 -12.79 20.61 -2.71
C LEU A 218 -13.67 20.27 -3.93
N GLY A 219 -14.72 21.06 -4.21
CA GLY A 219 -15.56 20.95 -5.39
C GLY A 219 -16.23 19.58 -5.53
N ASP A 220 -16.08 18.99 -6.72
CA ASP A 220 -16.71 17.71 -7.08
C ASP A 220 -16.26 16.53 -6.20
N ASP A 221 -15.03 16.56 -5.68
CA ASP A 221 -14.53 15.50 -4.78
C ASP A 221 -15.33 15.50 -3.47
N TRP A 222 -15.75 16.67 -3.00
CA TRP A 222 -16.53 16.78 -1.76
C TRP A 222 -17.98 16.36 -1.96
N THR A 223 -18.64 16.85 -3.01
CA THR A 223 -20.05 16.51 -3.28
C THR A 223 -20.22 15.03 -3.61
N ASN A 224 -19.38 14.47 -4.47
CA ASN A 224 -19.55 13.11 -4.98
C ASN A 224 -19.01 12.01 -4.06
N GLU A 225 -17.98 12.29 -3.26
CA GLU A 225 -17.30 11.25 -2.48
C GLU A 225 -17.50 11.41 -0.97
N ILE A 226 -17.66 12.64 -0.47
CA ILE A 226 -17.81 12.91 0.97
C ILE A 226 -19.27 13.11 1.37
N ILE A 227 -20.02 13.95 0.68
CA ILE A 227 -21.44 14.19 1.00
C ILE A 227 -22.33 13.11 0.42
N ALA A 228 -22.13 12.74 -0.86
CA ALA A 228 -23.03 11.89 -1.63
C ALA A 228 -23.79 10.88 -0.76
N SER A 229 -25.09 11.14 -0.62
CA SER A 229 -26.03 10.15 -0.14
C SER A 229 -26.18 9.12 -1.25
N GLU A 230 -26.19 7.85 -0.89
CA GLU A 230 -26.31 6.76 -1.86
C GLU A 230 -27.64 6.91 -2.61
N ASP A 231 -27.59 7.33 -3.88
CA ASP A 231 -28.67 7.02 -4.82
C ASP A 231 -28.77 5.50 -4.85
N GLN A 232 -29.85 4.97 -4.26
CA GLN A 232 -30.13 3.54 -4.08
C GLN A 232 -30.26 2.75 -5.41
N SER A 233 -30.06 3.40 -6.55
CA SER A 233 -30.42 2.92 -7.89
C SER A 233 -29.22 2.65 -8.81
N LYS A 234 -27.97 2.87 -8.39
CA LYS A 234 -26.79 2.46 -9.19
C LYS A 234 -26.44 1.00 -8.89
N GLU A 235 -27.15 0.09 -9.56
CA GLU A 235 -26.80 -1.33 -9.57
C GLU A 235 -25.30 -1.51 -9.88
N LEU A 236 -24.62 -2.27 -9.03
CA LEU A 236 -23.26 -2.72 -9.27
C LEU A 236 -23.27 -3.66 -10.48
N ASN A 237 -23.09 -3.08 -11.67
CA ASN A 237 -22.94 -3.83 -12.91
C ASN A 237 -21.65 -4.67 -12.83
N LEU A 238 -21.79 -5.88 -12.29
CA LEU A 238 -20.83 -6.95 -12.39
C LEU A 238 -20.89 -7.40 -13.84
N ARG A 239 -19.79 -7.26 -14.59
CA ARG A 239 -19.71 -7.66 -16.02
C ARG A 239 -19.96 -9.17 -16.25
N SER A 240 -20.18 -9.91 -15.18
CA SER A 240 -20.53 -11.32 -15.13
C SER A 240 -22.00 -11.38 -14.71
N GLY A 241 -22.86 -12.10 -15.43
CA GLY A 241 -24.29 -12.30 -15.10
C GLY A 241 -24.56 -13.04 -13.78
N THR A 242 -23.60 -13.02 -12.86
CA THR A 242 -23.62 -13.57 -11.52
C THR A 242 -23.64 -12.41 -10.54
N ASN A 243 -24.80 -12.13 -9.96
CA ASN A 243 -24.89 -11.23 -8.83
C ASN A 243 -24.14 -11.87 -7.65
N LEU A 244 -23.26 -11.11 -6.99
CA LEU A 244 -22.53 -11.58 -5.79
C LEU A 244 -23.51 -12.14 -4.74
N PHE A 245 -24.72 -11.59 -4.68
CA PHE A 245 -25.79 -12.05 -3.80
C PHE A 245 -26.32 -13.45 -4.16
N VAL A 246 -26.27 -13.87 -5.43
CA VAL A 246 -26.61 -15.25 -5.84
C VAL A 246 -25.60 -16.26 -5.31
N LEU A 247 -24.33 -15.88 -5.11
CA LEU A 247 -23.33 -16.73 -4.45
C LEU A 247 -23.55 -16.82 -2.93
N LEU A 248 -24.29 -15.88 -2.33
CA LEU A 248 -24.52 -15.77 -0.90
C LEU A 248 -25.86 -16.38 -0.46
N THR A 249 -26.88 -16.38 -1.31
CA THR A 249 -28.22 -16.89 -0.97
C THR A 249 -28.26 -18.40 -0.78
N GLY A 250 -27.22 -19.13 -1.18
CA GLY A 250 -27.10 -20.57 -0.90
C GLY A 250 -28.22 -21.42 -1.50
N GLU A 251 -29.11 -20.84 -2.32
CA GLU A 251 -30.03 -21.62 -3.12
C GLU A 251 -29.17 -22.56 -3.97
N PRO A 252 -29.40 -23.88 -3.90
CA PRO A 252 -28.69 -24.82 -4.74
C PRO A 252 -29.06 -24.46 -6.16
N THR A 253 -28.19 -23.70 -6.82
CA THR A 253 -28.22 -23.58 -8.28
C THR A 253 -27.99 -24.98 -8.76
N ASP A 254 -29.10 -25.61 -9.13
CA ASP A 254 -29.24 -26.91 -9.74
C ASP A 254 -27.95 -27.24 -10.49
N LEU A 255 -27.24 -28.32 -10.15
CA LEU A 255 -25.90 -28.63 -10.69
C LEU A 255 -25.83 -28.67 -12.24
N SER A 256 -26.99 -28.59 -12.90
CA SER A 256 -27.16 -28.39 -14.33
C SER A 256 -26.81 -26.97 -14.82
N THR A 257 -26.97 -25.94 -13.98
CA THR A 257 -26.67 -24.53 -14.29
C THR A 257 -25.21 -24.19 -14.08
N THR A 258 -24.56 -24.68 -13.01
CA THR A 258 -23.12 -24.51 -12.78
C THR A 258 -22.27 -25.17 -13.87
N LYS A 259 -22.64 -26.38 -14.32
CA LYS A 259 -22.01 -27.03 -15.49
C LYS A 259 -22.23 -26.26 -16.80
N LYS A 260 -23.37 -25.56 -16.95
CA LYS A 260 -23.65 -24.71 -18.13
C LYS A 260 -22.88 -23.39 -18.05
N VAL A 261 -22.73 -22.81 -16.87
CA VAL A 261 -21.95 -21.59 -16.63
C VAL A 261 -20.46 -21.86 -16.79
N ASP A 262 -19.94 -22.98 -16.29
CA ASP A 262 -18.55 -23.40 -16.50
C ASP A 262 -18.28 -23.72 -17.98
N LYS A 263 -19.22 -24.38 -18.68
CA LYS A 263 -19.13 -24.57 -20.15
C LYS A 263 -19.22 -23.26 -20.92
N GLN A 264 -20.03 -22.30 -20.49
CA GLN A 264 -20.13 -20.98 -21.14
C GLN A 264 -18.92 -20.08 -20.85
N ILE A 265 -18.34 -20.15 -19.65
CA ILE A 265 -17.10 -19.44 -19.28
C ILE A 265 -15.92 -20.06 -20.02
N ALA A 266 -15.84 -21.39 -20.09
CA ALA A 266 -14.83 -22.10 -20.89
C ALA A 266 -15.00 -21.82 -22.40
N ALA A 267 -16.23 -21.78 -22.92
CA ALA A 267 -16.50 -21.42 -24.31
C ALA A 267 -16.18 -19.94 -24.61
N LYS A 268 -16.43 -19.02 -23.69
CA LYS A 268 -16.08 -17.59 -23.82
C LYS A 268 -14.58 -17.32 -23.66
N LEU A 269 -13.87 -18.13 -22.88
CA LEU A 269 -12.40 -18.10 -22.80
C LEU A 269 -11.76 -18.73 -24.03
N ALA A 270 -12.39 -19.73 -24.65
CA ALA A 270 -11.92 -20.35 -25.89
C ALA A 270 -12.24 -19.54 -27.16
N THR A 271 -13.22 -18.63 -27.14
CA THR A 271 -13.62 -17.82 -28.30
C THR A 271 -13.04 -16.41 -28.33
N ASN A 272 -12.38 -15.94 -27.26
CA ASN A 272 -11.87 -14.56 -27.17
C ASN A 272 -10.42 -14.35 -27.62
N ASP A 273 -9.78 -15.34 -28.25
CA ASP A 273 -8.42 -15.18 -28.80
C ASP A 273 -8.37 -14.65 -30.24
N ASN A 274 -9.51 -14.31 -30.87
CA ASN A 274 -9.54 -13.91 -32.28
C ASN A 274 -10.30 -12.61 -32.61
N GLN A 275 -10.38 -11.64 -31.68
CA GLN A 275 -10.67 -10.25 -32.09
C GLN A 275 -9.50 -9.32 -31.75
N PRO A 276 -8.92 -8.63 -32.74
CA PRO A 276 -7.89 -7.64 -32.50
C PRO A 276 -8.54 -6.46 -31.78
N VAL A 277 -8.11 -6.23 -30.54
CA VAL A 277 -8.29 -4.94 -29.87
C VAL A 277 -7.77 -3.88 -30.83
N GLN A 278 -8.64 -2.96 -31.27
CA GLN A 278 -8.21 -1.82 -32.08
C GLN A 278 -7.16 -1.03 -31.30
N SER A 279 -5.90 -1.31 -31.61
CA SER A 279 -4.77 -0.54 -31.15
C SER A 279 -4.89 0.85 -31.73
N ILE A 280 -4.85 1.86 -30.86
CA ILE A 280 -4.64 3.25 -31.24
C ILE A 280 -3.51 3.28 -32.28
N PRO A 281 -3.71 3.88 -33.47
CA PRO A 281 -2.72 3.89 -34.53
C PRO A 281 -1.37 4.40 -34.00
N LYS A 282 -0.32 3.61 -34.20
CA LYS A 282 1.05 3.91 -33.77
C LYS A 282 1.51 5.30 -34.26
N ALA A 283 0.95 5.78 -35.37
CA ALA A 283 1.14 7.12 -35.90
C ALA A 283 0.65 8.24 -34.95
N LEU A 284 -0.51 8.08 -34.30
CA LEU A 284 -1.05 9.06 -33.34
C LEU A 284 -0.27 9.07 -32.02
N LEU A 285 0.32 7.93 -31.64
CA LEU A 285 1.18 7.83 -30.46
C LEU A 285 2.55 8.49 -30.70
N MET A 286 3.11 8.34 -31.89
CA MET A 286 4.38 8.98 -32.28
C MET A 286 4.22 10.50 -32.48
N GLN A 287 3.09 10.98 -32.99
CA GLN A 287 2.83 12.40 -33.20
C GLN A 287 2.66 13.18 -31.87
N ARG A 288 2.16 12.51 -30.81
CA ARG A 288 2.11 13.09 -29.45
C ARG A 288 3.46 13.07 -28.74
N ILE A 289 4.33 12.12 -29.06
CA ILE A 289 5.69 12.02 -28.49
C ILE A 289 6.64 13.00 -29.18
N SER A 290 6.45 13.30 -30.47
CA SER A 290 7.28 14.26 -31.20
C SER A 290 6.91 15.73 -30.97
N ALA A 291 5.72 16.02 -30.43
CA ALA A 291 5.22 17.40 -30.24
C ALA A 291 5.63 18.03 -28.88
N VAL A 292 6.27 17.28 -28.00
CA VAL A 292 6.83 17.80 -26.74
C VAL A 292 8.34 17.63 -26.82
N ALA A 293 9.03 18.68 -27.28
CA ALA A 293 10.46 18.80 -27.17
C ALA A 293 10.83 19.06 -25.70
N ASP A 294 10.74 18.02 -24.88
CA ASP A 294 11.38 17.98 -23.57
C ASP A 294 12.78 17.38 -23.79
N LEU A 295 13.75 18.28 -24.02
CA LEU A 295 15.18 17.95 -24.02
C LEU A 295 15.60 17.63 -22.58
N GLY A 296 15.22 16.45 -22.11
CA GLY A 296 15.73 15.90 -20.87
C GLY A 296 17.22 15.60 -21.01
N GLU A 297 18.03 16.16 -20.12
CA GLU A 297 19.45 15.84 -20.03
C GLU A 297 19.65 14.35 -19.71
N ALA A 298 20.58 13.72 -20.44
CA ALA A 298 20.97 12.35 -20.21
C ALA A 298 21.66 12.21 -18.84
N VAL A 299 20.89 11.86 -17.81
CA VAL A 299 21.43 11.47 -16.51
C VAL A 299 22.19 10.16 -16.69
N SER A 300 23.51 10.25 -16.82
CA SER A 300 24.44 9.13 -16.77
C SER A 300 24.36 8.49 -15.38
N ARG A 301 23.50 7.48 -15.24
CA ARG A 301 23.56 6.56 -14.11
C ARG A 301 24.78 5.67 -14.34
N LYS A 302 25.93 6.06 -13.77
CA LYS A 302 26.99 5.09 -13.48
C LYS A 302 26.36 3.99 -12.63
N ALA A 303 26.05 2.86 -13.28
CA ALA A 303 25.60 1.67 -12.61
C ALA A 303 26.68 1.30 -11.59
N ALA A 304 26.33 1.41 -10.30
CA ALA A 304 27.16 0.87 -9.25
C ALA A 304 27.26 -0.64 -9.52
N LEU A 305 28.45 -1.08 -9.91
CA LEU A 305 28.80 -2.49 -10.06
C LEU A 305 28.34 -3.23 -8.81
N PRO A 306 27.64 -4.37 -8.96
CA PRO A 306 27.31 -5.19 -7.80
C PRO A 306 28.60 -5.59 -7.11
N LYS A 307 28.74 -5.25 -5.82
CA LYS A 307 29.84 -5.72 -4.98
C LYS A 307 29.87 -7.25 -5.09
N ARG A 308 30.88 -7.76 -5.81
CA ARG A 308 31.20 -9.19 -5.89
C ARG A 308 31.45 -9.66 -4.46
N THR A 309 30.52 -10.45 -3.92
CA THR A 309 30.85 -11.34 -2.82
C THR A 309 31.92 -12.32 -3.32
N PRO A 310 32.92 -12.66 -2.48
CA PRO A 310 34.03 -13.50 -2.91
C PRO A 310 33.48 -14.87 -3.34
N VAL A 311 33.78 -15.24 -4.58
CA VAL A 311 33.53 -16.56 -5.15
C VAL A 311 34.28 -17.57 -4.28
N LYS A 312 33.57 -18.27 -3.41
CA LYS A 312 34.09 -19.49 -2.78
C LYS A 312 34.34 -20.49 -3.91
N LYS A 313 35.59 -20.94 -4.02
CA LYS A 313 36.03 -22.00 -4.94
C LYS A 313 35.06 -23.18 -4.84
N SER A 314 34.61 -23.67 -5.99
CA SER A 314 33.80 -24.88 -6.09
C SER A 314 34.52 -26.05 -5.42
N PRO A 315 33.82 -26.91 -4.66
CA PRO A 315 34.44 -28.07 -4.07
C PRO A 315 34.72 -29.11 -5.16
N THR A 316 36.00 -29.27 -5.50
CA THR A 316 36.58 -30.44 -6.17
C THR A 316 36.34 -31.68 -5.32
N SER A 317 35.99 -32.81 -5.98
CA SER A 317 35.87 -34.24 -5.58
C SER A 317 35.68 -34.72 -4.12
N ASP A 318 36.00 -33.95 -3.08
CA ASP A 318 35.70 -34.19 -1.66
C ASP A 318 34.35 -33.58 -1.21
N GLY A 319 33.55 -33.09 -2.15
CA GLY A 319 32.38 -32.22 -1.90
C GLY A 319 31.28 -32.78 -0.99
N LEU A 320 31.16 -34.10 -0.82
CA LEU A 320 30.19 -34.69 0.11
C LEU A 320 30.65 -34.60 1.57
N ASN A 321 31.96 -34.58 1.82
CA ASN A 321 32.52 -34.51 3.18
C ASN A 321 32.47 -33.09 3.75
N ALA A 322 32.45 -32.08 2.88
CA ALA A 322 32.32 -30.67 3.25
C ALA A 322 30.91 -30.30 3.77
N VAL A 323 29.90 -31.12 3.51
CA VAL A 323 28.52 -30.90 3.96
C VAL A 323 28.41 -31.23 5.45
N LYS A 324 28.24 -30.20 6.29
CA LYS A 324 28.10 -30.34 7.76
C LYS A 324 26.77 -29.80 8.29
N SER A 325 26.07 -28.96 7.52
CA SER A 325 24.82 -28.34 7.94
C SER A 325 23.68 -28.52 6.93
N LYS A 326 22.43 -28.29 7.36
CA LYS A 326 21.25 -28.27 6.48
C LYS A 326 21.38 -27.22 5.36
N PHE A 327 22.04 -26.11 5.67
CA PHE A 327 22.31 -25.04 4.71
C PHE A 327 23.27 -25.49 3.61
N ASP A 328 24.32 -26.24 3.98
CA ASP A 328 25.27 -26.80 3.01
C ASP A 328 24.61 -27.82 2.08
N VAL A 329 23.69 -28.64 2.61
CA VAL A 329 22.90 -29.59 1.80
C VAL A 329 22.08 -28.85 0.75
N LYS A 330 21.40 -27.75 1.14
CA LYS A 330 20.61 -26.95 0.21
C LYS A 330 21.46 -26.33 -0.89
N ASN A 331 22.59 -25.72 -0.52
CA ASN A 331 23.52 -25.12 -1.48
C ASN A 331 24.09 -26.16 -2.44
N PHE A 332 24.46 -27.34 -1.93
CA PHE A 332 24.94 -28.46 -2.74
C PHE A 332 23.88 -28.92 -3.76
N LEU A 333 22.63 -29.08 -3.34
CA LEU A 333 21.54 -29.51 -4.23
C LEU A 333 21.21 -28.46 -5.30
N ASP A 334 21.25 -27.17 -4.95
CA ASP A 334 20.99 -26.07 -5.88
C ASP A 334 22.13 -25.92 -6.90
N GLU A 335 23.38 -26.07 -6.46
CA GLU A 335 24.55 -26.13 -7.35
C GLU A 335 24.46 -27.33 -8.31
N GLU A 336 24.08 -28.50 -7.81
CA GLU A 336 23.97 -29.70 -8.64
C GLU A 336 22.83 -29.59 -9.66
N LYS A 337 21.69 -28.98 -9.29
CA LYS A 337 20.60 -28.65 -10.22
C LYS A 337 21.03 -27.65 -11.29
N ARG A 338 21.90 -26.71 -10.95
CA ARG A 338 22.45 -25.74 -11.89
C ARG A 338 23.40 -26.43 -12.86
N LYS A 339 24.35 -27.24 -12.34
CA LYS A 339 25.29 -28.02 -13.17
C LYS A 339 24.56 -28.92 -14.15
N ARG A 340 23.50 -29.62 -13.73
CA ARG A 340 22.68 -30.42 -14.65
C ARG A 340 21.98 -29.65 -15.77
N ARG A 341 21.70 -28.36 -15.57
CA ARG A 341 21.08 -27.50 -16.59
C ARG A 341 22.09 -26.89 -17.55
N GLU A 342 23.27 -26.54 -17.04
CA GLU A 342 24.31 -25.83 -17.81
C GLU A 342 25.31 -26.79 -18.46
N ASP A 343 25.84 -27.78 -17.72
CA ASP A 343 26.78 -28.78 -18.23
C ASP A 343 26.56 -30.15 -17.54
N PRO A 344 25.76 -31.04 -18.16
CA PRO A 344 25.46 -32.36 -17.62
C PRO A 344 26.69 -33.24 -17.33
N GLN A 345 27.83 -32.99 -18.01
CA GLN A 345 29.04 -33.81 -17.85
C GLN A 345 29.82 -33.49 -16.57
N GLN A 346 29.64 -32.28 -16.02
CA GLN A 346 30.27 -31.82 -14.78
C GLN A 346 29.45 -32.12 -13.52
N ALA A 347 28.21 -32.60 -13.65
CA ALA A 347 27.39 -32.99 -12.51
C ALA A 347 27.91 -34.29 -11.88
N LEU A 348 28.03 -34.31 -10.54
CA LEU A 348 28.38 -35.53 -9.78
C LEU A 348 27.35 -36.64 -9.96
N SER A 349 26.12 -36.25 -10.25
CA SER A 349 24.96 -37.11 -10.44
C SER A 349 24.66 -37.39 -11.93
N LYS A 350 25.58 -37.10 -12.86
CA LYS A 350 25.39 -37.29 -14.31
C LYS A 350 24.86 -38.65 -14.74
N ASN A 351 25.19 -39.70 -14.01
CA ASN A 351 24.77 -41.08 -14.33
C ASN A 351 23.36 -41.42 -13.84
N VAL A 352 22.75 -40.57 -13.00
CA VAL A 352 21.41 -40.78 -12.43
C VAL A 352 20.36 -40.13 -13.32
N MET A 353 19.26 -40.87 -13.57
CA MET A 353 18.13 -40.37 -14.37
C MET A 353 17.49 -39.13 -13.70
N ALA A 354 17.06 -38.17 -14.51
CA ALA A 354 16.48 -36.91 -14.03
C ALA A 354 15.29 -37.14 -13.07
N GLY A 355 14.43 -38.12 -13.36
CA GLY A 355 13.32 -38.50 -12.50
C GLY A 355 13.75 -39.02 -11.13
N GLN A 356 14.76 -39.89 -11.07
CA GLN A 356 15.28 -40.44 -9.80
C GLN A 356 15.92 -39.36 -8.93
N PHE A 357 16.65 -38.41 -9.55
CA PHE A 357 17.19 -37.28 -8.84
C PHE A 357 16.11 -36.33 -8.32
N GLY A 358 15.09 -36.04 -9.13
CA GLY A 358 13.96 -35.20 -8.72
C GLY A 358 13.22 -35.77 -7.51
N VAL A 359 12.96 -37.08 -7.51
CA VAL A 359 12.31 -37.78 -6.38
C VAL A 359 13.18 -37.69 -5.12
N PHE A 360 14.49 -37.94 -5.24
CA PHE A 360 15.41 -37.81 -4.10
C PHE A 360 15.42 -36.40 -3.53
N VAL A 361 15.59 -35.38 -4.37
CA VAL A 361 15.66 -33.99 -3.92
C VAL A 361 14.37 -33.58 -3.21
N ASN A 362 13.22 -33.95 -3.74
CA ASN A 362 11.92 -33.66 -3.12
C ASN A 362 11.75 -34.40 -1.79
N GLY A 363 12.29 -35.62 -1.65
CA GLY A 363 12.39 -36.34 -0.38
C GLY A 363 13.22 -35.58 0.64
N ILE A 364 14.45 -35.19 0.27
CA ILE A 364 15.36 -34.46 1.17
C ILE A 364 14.75 -33.14 1.66
N TYR A 365 14.05 -32.37 0.82
CA TYR A 365 13.39 -31.15 1.27
C TYR A 365 12.21 -31.40 2.23
N ARG A 366 11.55 -32.55 2.13
CA ARG A 366 10.48 -32.96 3.05
C ARG A 366 11.06 -33.30 4.42
N ASP A 367 12.20 -33.98 4.45
CA ASP A 367 12.83 -34.47 5.68
C ASP A 367 13.68 -33.39 6.38
N MET A 368 14.04 -32.33 5.65
CA MET A 368 14.80 -31.18 6.16
C MET A 368 14.17 -30.52 7.40
N ASN A 369 12.83 -30.51 7.49
CA ASN A 369 12.10 -29.93 8.62
C ASN A 369 11.72 -30.96 9.70
N ARG A 370 11.94 -32.25 9.46
CA ARG A 370 11.49 -33.34 10.34
C ARG A 370 12.59 -33.86 11.26
N LEU A 371 13.84 -33.86 10.79
CA LEU A 371 14.97 -34.45 11.51
C LEU A 371 15.91 -33.40 12.11
N PRO A 372 16.61 -33.71 13.22
CA PRO A 372 17.69 -32.88 13.73
C PRO A 372 18.87 -32.81 12.75
N THR A 373 19.67 -31.75 12.82
CA THR A 373 20.68 -31.41 11.79
C THR A 373 21.72 -32.51 11.57
N MET A 374 22.18 -33.20 12.62
CA MET A 374 23.18 -34.27 12.46
C MET A 374 22.61 -35.50 11.75
N GLU A 375 21.45 -35.99 12.18
CA GLU A 375 20.78 -37.15 11.56
C GLU A 375 20.42 -36.86 10.11
N PHE A 376 19.88 -35.68 9.83
CA PHE A 376 19.55 -35.25 8.47
C PHE A 376 20.76 -35.26 7.53
N VAL A 377 21.91 -34.74 7.98
CA VAL A 377 23.13 -34.70 7.16
C VAL A 377 23.65 -36.12 6.92
N GLN A 378 23.54 -37.03 7.89
CA GLN A 378 23.91 -38.43 7.72
C GLN A 378 23.00 -39.15 6.72
N GLU A 379 21.68 -38.99 6.84
CA GLU A 379 20.71 -39.55 5.89
C GLU A 379 20.92 -39.02 4.48
N PHE A 380 21.16 -37.72 4.34
CA PHE A 380 21.50 -37.12 3.05
C PHE A 380 22.74 -37.78 2.43
N LYS A 381 23.84 -37.94 3.20
CA LYS A 381 25.08 -38.56 2.70
C LYS A 381 24.86 -40.02 2.31
N GLN A 382 24.11 -40.79 3.11
CA GLN A 382 23.81 -42.19 2.81
C GLN A 382 22.90 -42.34 1.59
N GLY A 383 21.83 -41.54 1.50
CA GLY A 383 20.91 -41.54 0.37
C GLY A 383 21.59 -41.10 -0.93
N TRP A 384 22.50 -40.12 -0.85
CA TRP A 384 23.32 -39.68 -1.99
C TRP A 384 24.23 -40.80 -2.50
N LYS A 385 24.94 -41.50 -1.61
CA LYS A 385 25.79 -42.65 -1.97
C LYS A 385 24.97 -43.77 -2.63
N LYS A 386 23.84 -44.16 -2.03
CA LYS A 386 22.93 -45.18 -2.58
C LYS A 386 22.46 -44.80 -4.00
N MET A 387 22.08 -43.55 -4.22
CA MET A 387 21.62 -43.09 -5.54
C MET A 387 22.70 -43.22 -6.62
N ILE A 388 23.96 -42.93 -6.28
CA ILE A 388 25.09 -42.99 -7.24
C ILE A 388 25.55 -44.44 -7.46
N GLU A 389 25.50 -45.30 -6.43
CA GLU A 389 25.98 -46.69 -6.50
C GLU A 389 25.04 -47.64 -7.24
N VAL A 390 23.73 -47.40 -7.22
CA VAL A 390 22.69 -48.26 -7.84
C VAL A 390 22.90 -48.53 -9.35
N LYS A 391 23.75 -47.76 -10.04
CA LYS A 391 24.11 -48.01 -11.46
C LYS A 391 25.49 -48.61 -11.71
N LYS A 392 26.42 -48.62 -10.74
CA LYS A 392 27.69 -49.36 -10.93
C LYS A 392 27.47 -50.88 -10.98
N GLY A 393 26.43 -51.39 -10.30
CA GLY A 393 26.04 -52.80 -10.36
C GLY A 393 25.43 -53.22 -11.70
N LYS A 394 24.60 -52.37 -12.33
CA LYS A 394 23.93 -52.69 -13.61
C LYS A 394 24.86 -52.63 -14.82
N ALA A 395 26.02 -51.97 -14.73
CA ALA A 395 27.03 -51.94 -15.78
C ALA A 395 27.95 -53.18 -15.77
N LYS A 396 28.07 -53.90 -14.64
CA LYS A 396 28.87 -55.14 -14.55
C LYS A 396 28.11 -56.40 -14.98
N GLN A 397 26.78 -56.39 -15.00
CA GLN A 397 25.95 -57.52 -15.46
C GLN A 397 25.70 -57.55 -16.98
N LYS A 398 26.30 -56.62 -17.73
CA LYS A 398 26.19 -56.52 -19.19
C LYS A 398 27.55 -56.55 -19.91
N LYS A 399 28.57 -57.13 -19.28
CA LYS A 399 29.84 -57.48 -19.92
C LYS A 399 30.04 -58.98 -19.86
#